data_AF-A0A9X1CJH1-F1
#
_entry.id   AF-A0A9X1CJH1-F1
#
_cell.length_a   1.000
_cell.length_b   1.000
_cell.length_c   1.000
_cell.angle_alpha   90.00
_cell.angle_beta   90.00
_cell.angle_gamma   90.00
#
_symmetry.space_group_name_H-M   'P 1'
#
loop_
_entity.id
_entity.type
_entity.pdbx_description
1 polymer ?
#
loop_
_entity_poly.entity_id
_entity_poly.type
_entity_poly.pdbx_seq_one_letter_code
_entity_poly.pdbx_strand_id
1 'polypeptide(L)'
;MKALLDVLPQDILKHTPVLPIVTGGSSSHLLALEYALKPVLASLKAHNLKGLYLQDNQIDKHNVIPIIDDDLLHRSKKQLHYFIELVNNHSLAVYQATN
;
A
#
# COMPACT_ATOMS: atom_id res chain seq x y z
N MET A 1 11.05 -7.78 5.69
CA MET A 1 10.12 -6.64 5.92
C MET A 1 9.98 -6.30 7.40
N LYS A 2 9.42 -7.18 8.25
CA LYS A 2 9.13 -6.85 9.66
C LYS A 2 10.32 -6.29 10.45
N ALA A 3 11.51 -6.90 10.32
CA ALA A 3 12.72 -6.40 10.96
C ALA A 3 13.08 -4.95 10.63
N LEU A 4 12.76 -4.47 9.42
CA LEU A 4 12.96 -3.07 9.05
C LEU A 4 11.94 -2.16 9.74
N LEU A 5 10.67 -2.57 9.81
CA LEU A 5 9.62 -1.77 10.43
C LEU A 5 9.83 -1.64 11.95
N ASP A 6 10.47 -2.63 12.57
CA ASP A 6 10.71 -2.68 14.01
C ASP A 6 11.76 -1.67 14.51
N VAL A 7 12.65 -1.22 13.61
CA VAL A 7 13.69 -0.25 13.96
C VAL A 7 13.25 1.19 13.69
N LEU A 8 12.07 1.39 13.09
CA LEU A 8 11.58 2.73 12.79
C LEU A 8 11.11 3.44 14.07
N PRO A 9 11.30 4.76 14.16
CA PRO A 9 10.72 5.54 15.25
C PRO A 9 9.21 5.38 15.31
N GLN A 10 8.68 5.46 16.53
CA GLN A 10 7.25 5.57 16.74
C GLN A 10 6.71 6.81 16.00
N ASP A 11 5.51 6.69 15.43
CA ASP A 11 4.81 7.75 14.69
C ASP A 11 5.49 8.25 13.40
N ILE A 12 6.50 7.56 12.88
CA ILE A 12 7.22 7.98 11.66
C ILE A 12 6.31 8.15 10.43
N LEU A 13 5.16 7.49 10.39
CA LEU A 13 4.17 7.59 9.31
C LEU A 13 2.96 8.45 9.67
N LYS A 14 3.04 9.25 10.74
CA LYS A 14 1.94 10.14 11.15
C LYS A 14 1.54 11.06 10.00
N HIS A 15 0.24 11.14 9.74
CA HIS A 15 -0.36 11.88 8.61
C HIS A 15 0.08 11.43 7.21
N THR A 16 0.85 10.34 7.10
CA THR A 16 1.37 9.86 5.82
C THR A 16 0.39 8.86 5.20
N PRO A 17 -0.15 9.11 3.99
CA PRO A 17 -0.94 8.11 3.28
C PRO A 17 -0.05 6.94 2.88
N VAL A 18 -0.56 5.71 3.06
CA VAL A 18 0.16 4.48 2.70
C VAL A 18 -0.77 3.58 1.89
N LEU A 19 -0.30 3.12 0.72
CA LEU A 19 -0.96 2.10 -0.09
C LEU A 19 -0.30 0.74 0.15
N PRO A 20 -0.88 -0.16 0.96
CA PRO A 20 -0.28 -1.45 1.25
C PRO A 20 -0.51 -2.43 0.09
N ILE A 21 0.53 -3.17 -0.30
CA ILE A 21 0.48 -4.14 -1.39
C ILE A 21 1.10 -5.44 -0.91
N VAL A 22 0.42 -6.56 -1.17
CA VAL A 22 0.87 -7.91 -0.81
C VAL A 22 0.67 -8.84 -2.01
N THR A 23 1.62 -9.75 -2.24
CA THR A 23 1.47 -10.86 -3.19
C THR A 23 1.32 -12.19 -2.45
N GLY A 24 0.66 -13.18 -3.05
CA GLY A 24 0.69 -14.53 -2.51
C GLY A 24 0.14 -15.61 -3.44
N GLY A 25 0.45 -16.87 -3.13
CA GLY A 25 0.13 -18.00 -4.01
C GLY A 25 -1.34 -18.41 -4.04
N SER A 26 -2.17 -17.96 -3.09
CA SER A 26 -3.60 -18.30 -3.03
C SER A 26 -4.42 -17.23 -2.31
N SER A 27 -5.75 -17.25 -2.48
CA SER A 27 -6.68 -16.35 -1.77
C SER A 27 -6.76 -16.61 -0.26
N SER A 28 -6.29 -17.77 0.22
CA SER A 28 -6.28 -18.12 1.65
C SER A 28 -5.48 -17.15 2.52
N HIS A 29 -4.50 -16.45 1.93
CA HIS A 29 -3.66 -15.47 2.63
C HIS A 29 -4.12 -14.02 2.43
N LEU A 30 -5.26 -13.78 1.78
CA LEU A 30 -5.79 -12.42 1.56
C LEU A 30 -5.89 -11.64 2.88
N LEU A 31 -6.30 -12.33 3.95
CA LEU A 31 -6.45 -11.77 5.28
C LEU A 31 -5.12 -11.32 5.93
N ALA A 32 -3.95 -11.75 5.43
CA ALA A 32 -2.67 -11.28 5.93
C ALA A 32 -2.49 -9.76 5.76
N LEU A 33 -3.10 -9.18 4.73
CA LEU A 33 -3.13 -7.73 4.54
C LEU A 33 -3.85 -7.03 5.71
N GLU A 34 -5.03 -7.52 6.09
CA GLU A 34 -5.89 -6.90 7.11
C GLU A 34 -5.41 -7.18 8.53
N TYR A 35 -4.91 -8.38 8.81
CA TYR A 35 -4.59 -8.81 10.17
C TYR A 35 -3.09 -8.79 10.51
N ALA A 36 -2.20 -8.64 9.52
CA ALA A 36 -0.76 -8.53 9.78
C ALA A 36 -0.18 -7.18 9.32
N LEU A 37 -0.31 -6.83 8.04
CA LEU A 37 0.38 -5.64 7.52
C LEU A 37 -0.26 -4.33 7.99
N LYS A 38 -1.58 -4.16 7.81
CA LYS A 38 -2.27 -2.93 8.21
C LYS A 38 -2.13 -2.62 9.71
N PRO A 39 -2.22 -3.59 10.64
CA PRO A 39 -1.99 -3.34 12.07
C PRO A 39 -0.58 -2.80 12.37
N VAL A 40 0.45 -3.34 11.71
CA VAL A 40 1.82 -2.84 11.86
C VAL A 40 1.93 -1.40 11.36
N LEU A 41 1.38 -1.08 10.19
CA LEU A 41 1.37 0.29 9.67
C LEU A 41 0.57 1.25 10.57
N ALA A 42 -0.53 0.80 11.16
CA ALA A 42 -1.33 1.58 12.10
C ALA A 42 -0.55 1.91 13.39
N SER A 43 0.29 0.99 13.88
CA SER A 43 1.18 1.26 15.02
C SER A 43 2.20 2.37 14.73
N LEU A 44 2.57 2.57 13.45
CA LEU A 44 3.43 3.66 12.98
C LEU A 44 2.65 4.95 12.63
N LYS A 45 1.34 4.99 12.92
CA LYS A 45 0.39 6.10 12.65
C LYS A 45 0.14 6.39 11.18
N ALA A 46 0.37 5.42 10.30
CA ALA A 46 0.04 5.54 8.89
C ALA A 46 -1.46 5.75 8.66
N HIS A 47 -1.81 6.54 7.64
CA HIS A 47 -3.15 6.57 7.08
C HIS A 47 -3.28 5.47 6.02
N ASN A 48 -3.74 4.29 6.45
CA ASN A 48 -3.81 3.10 5.61
C ASN A 48 -4.95 3.16 4.59
N LEU A 49 -4.61 2.95 3.32
CA LEU A 49 -5.58 2.72 2.25
C LEU A 49 -6.09 1.28 2.25
N LYS A 50 -7.10 1.00 1.41
CA LYS A 50 -7.70 -0.34 1.26
C LYS A 50 -6.65 -1.41 0.95
N GLY A 51 -5.63 -1.06 0.17
CA GLY A 51 -4.54 -1.95 -0.20
C GLY A 51 -4.92 -2.93 -1.31
N LEU A 52 -3.91 -3.64 -1.81
CA LEU A 52 -4.01 -4.58 -2.93
C LEU A 52 -3.42 -5.93 -2.52
N TYR A 53 -4.17 -7.00 -2.80
CA TYR A 53 -3.67 -8.37 -2.74
C TYR A 53 -3.60 -8.91 -4.17
N LEU A 54 -2.42 -9.31 -4.61
CA LEU A 54 -2.18 -9.82 -5.96
C LEU A 54 -1.84 -11.31 -5.87
N GLN A 55 -2.53 -12.15 -6.61
CA GLN A 55 -2.16 -13.56 -6.64
C GLN A 55 -1.01 -13.81 -7.62
N ASP A 56 -0.14 -14.76 -7.31
CA ASP A 56 1.03 -15.06 -8.15
C ASP A 56 0.61 -15.45 -9.59
N ASN A 57 -0.53 -16.11 -9.77
CA ASN A 57 -1.07 -16.48 -11.09
C ASN A 57 -1.60 -15.29 -11.92
N GLN A 58 -1.68 -14.10 -11.33
CA GLN A 58 -2.09 -12.84 -11.99
C GLN A 58 -0.89 -11.96 -12.35
N ILE A 59 0.33 -12.42 -12.05
CA ILE A 59 1.58 -11.69 -12.26
C ILE A 59 2.54 -12.51 -13.12
N ASP A 60 3.02 -11.92 -14.21
CA ASP A 60 4.18 -12.41 -14.96
C ASP A 60 5.37 -11.46 -14.77
N LYS A 61 6.38 -11.93 -14.05
CA LYS A 61 7.58 -11.14 -13.69
C LYS A 61 8.52 -10.92 -14.88
N HIS A 62 8.31 -11.62 -16.00
CA HIS A 62 9.13 -11.49 -17.20
C HIS A 62 8.59 -10.46 -18.20
N ASN A 63 7.34 -10.01 -18.01
CA ASN A 63 6.74 -8.98 -18.85
C ASN A 63 7.09 -7.57 -18.39
N VAL A 64 7.12 -6.63 -19.34
CA VAL A 64 7.28 -5.19 -19.07
C VAL A 64 6.11 -4.67 -18.21
N ILE A 65 4.90 -5.17 -18.48
CA ILE A 65 3.72 -4.94 -17.65
C ILE A 65 3.44 -6.25 -16.91
N PRO A 66 3.78 -6.33 -15.61
CA PRO A 66 3.78 -7.61 -14.92
C PRO A 66 2.38 -8.07 -14.49
N ILE A 67 1.41 -7.16 -14.35
CA ILE A 67 0.03 -7.52 -14.02
C ILE A 67 -0.67 -7.92 -15.32
N ILE A 68 -0.93 -9.22 -15.48
CA ILE A 68 -1.52 -9.80 -16.70
C ILE A 68 -3.04 -10.03 -16.59
N ASP A 69 -3.59 -9.93 -15.39
CA ASP A 69 -5.03 -10.00 -15.12
C ASP A 69 -5.66 -8.60 -15.25
N ASP A 70 -6.60 -8.45 -16.19
CA ASP A 70 -7.20 -7.15 -16.53
C ASP A 70 -7.98 -6.53 -15.35
N ASP A 71 -8.71 -7.33 -14.58
CA ASP A 71 -9.48 -6.88 -13.42
C ASP A 71 -8.54 -6.40 -12.30
N LEU A 72 -7.43 -7.11 -12.08
CA LEU A 72 -6.39 -6.72 -11.15
C LEU A 72 -5.70 -5.44 -11.62
N LEU A 73 -5.39 -5.32 -12.90
CA LEU A 73 -4.78 -4.12 -13.47
C LEU A 73 -5.70 -2.90 -13.31
N HIS A 74 -6.98 -3.05 -13.61
CA HIS A 74 -7.98 -1.99 -13.45
C HIS A 74 -8.08 -1.55 -11.99
N ARG A 75 -8.22 -2.50 -11.06
CA ARG A 75 -8.29 -2.19 -9.62
C ARG A 75 -7.00 -1.55 -9.11
N SER A 76 -5.84 -2.02 -9.55
CA SER A 76 -4.53 -1.47 -9.18
C SER A 76 -4.38 -0.02 -9.65
N LYS A 77 -4.75 0.27 -10.91
CA LYS A 77 -4.78 1.65 -11.43
C LYS A 77 -5.71 2.54 -10.62
N LYS A 78 -6.92 2.08 -10.29
CA LYS A 78 -7.87 2.84 -9.47
C LYS A 78 -7.30 3.19 -8.09
N GLN A 79 -6.68 2.22 -7.41
CA GLN A 79 -6.07 2.47 -6.10
C GLN A 79 -4.84 3.37 -6.19
N LEU A 80 -4.03 3.24 -7.24
CA LEU A 80 -2.88 4.10 -7.48
C LEU A 80 -3.30 5.56 -7.73
N HIS A 81 -4.32 5.79 -8.57
CA HIS A 81 -4.85 7.13 -8.81
C HIS A 81 -5.32 7.80 -7.51
N TYR A 82 -6.09 7.06 -6.70
CA TYR A 82 -6.54 7.57 -5.40
C TYR A 82 -5.38 7.86 -4.44
N PHE A 83 -4.35 6.99 -4.41
CA PHE A 83 -3.16 7.23 -3.61
C PHE A 83 -2.40 8.49 -4.05
N ILE A 84 -2.22 8.69 -5.36
CA ILE A 84 -1.55 9.88 -5.91
C ILE A 84 -2.32 11.15 -5.54
N GLU A 85 -3.65 11.14 -5.63
CA GLU A 85 -4.48 12.28 -5.22
C GLU A 85 -4.26 12.64 -3.75
N LEU A 86 -4.24 11.64 -2.86
CA LEU A 86 -3.98 11.86 -1.43
C LEU A 86 -2.57 12.38 -1.16
N VAL A 87 -1.56 11.84 -1.84
CA VAL A 87 -0.17 12.30 -1.69
C VAL A 87 -0.04 13.75 -2.12
N ASN A 88 -0.57 14.10 -3.29
CA ASN A 88 -0.51 15.47 -3.82
C ASN A 88 -1.22 16.46 -2.87
N ASN A 89 -2.42 16.10 -2.39
CA ASN A 89 -3.16 16.93 -1.46
C ASN A 89 -2.44 17.06 -0.11
N HIS A 90 -1.79 16.00 0.35
CA HIS A 90 -1.00 16.01 1.58
C HIS A 90 0.24 16.91 1.46
N SER A 91 0.97 16.84 0.33
CA SER A 91 2.12 17.71 0.07
C SER A 91 1.72 19.19 0.09
N LEU A 92 0.56 19.53 -0.48
CA LEU A 92 0.03 20.89 -0.44
C LEU A 92 -0.32 21.34 0.98
N ALA A 93 -0.96 20.48 1.78
CA ALA A 93 -1.32 20.79 3.17
C ALA A 93 -0.09 20.98 4.08
N VAL A 94 0.94 20.15 3.92
CA VAL A 94 2.20 20.28 4.70
C VAL A 94 2.94 21.56 4.33
N TYR A 95 2.98 21.93 3.04
CA TYR A 95 3.59 23.18 2.59
C TYR A 95 2.87 24.42 3.15
N GLN A 96 1.54 24.38 3.29
CA GLN A 96 0.76 25.47 3.88
C GLN A 96 0.90 25.55 5.40
N ALA A 97 1.12 24.43 6.10
CA ALA A 97 1.30 24.41 7.55
C ALA A 97 2.69 24.84 8.03
N THR A 98 3.65 24.99 7.11
CA THR A 98 5.05 25.34 7.40
C THR A 98 5.45 26.74 6.92
N ASN A 99 4.51 27.49 6.34
CA ASN A 99 4.60 28.93 6.05
C ASN A 99 3.64 29.71 6.96
#